data_AF-A0A7C2AEY9-F1
#
_entry.id   AF-A0A7C2AEY9-F1
#
_cell.length_a   1.000
_cell.length_b   1.000
_cell.length_c   1.000
_cell.angle_alpha   90.00
_cell.angle_beta   90.00
_cell.angle_gamma   90.00
#
_symmetry.space_group_name_H-M   'P 1'
#
loop_
_entity.id
_entity.type
_entity.pdbx_description
1 polymer ?
#
loop_
_entity_poly.entity_id
_entity_poly.type
_entity_poly.pdbx_seq_one_letter_code
_entity_poly.pdbx_strand_id
1 'polypeptide(L)'
;MSNKNAQDWMDLLAGQSVANADPKTVRDAQICRGALLAHADRLKNDAGIPYPHLLKNVLSRLEIPPQPTLTKSLLSDYVESPTAVINLNQWLQDNFVGAIKTGWLTLEDILCPTIPAVAFRGAPTNHFKGKKIKRAKQIQLGEEYTVVLVIELEEQDNQEIRILMRLSSTGTESYLPENIKFKVIPELGEPLEEVAGIHYDYLEQEWFYEKGERFRVVVALNGMSVAEDFEITSTTNCADKRINPVSNKYN
;
A
#
# COMPACT_ATOMS: atom_id res chain seq x y z
N MET A 1 14.92 3.67 35.42
CA MET A 1 14.75 3.08 34.07
C MET A 1 13.83 4.03 33.31
N SER A 2 14.29 4.54 32.17
CA SER A 2 13.80 5.79 31.57
C SER A 2 12.35 5.69 31.07
N ASN A 3 11.48 6.62 31.52
CA ASN A 3 10.10 6.81 31.04
C ASN A 3 10.00 7.12 29.54
N LYS A 4 11.14 7.40 28.88
CA LYS A 4 11.21 7.80 27.48
C LYS A 4 10.67 6.72 26.54
N ASN A 5 11.03 5.45 26.77
CA ASN A 5 10.58 4.36 25.90
C ASN A 5 9.05 4.19 25.93
N ALA A 6 8.42 4.31 27.10
CA ALA A 6 6.97 4.20 27.22
C ALA A 6 6.22 5.36 26.53
N GLN A 7 6.74 6.58 26.61
CA GLN A 7 6.14 7.73 25.95
C GLN A 7 6.32 7.65 24.43
N ASP A 8 7.51 7.27 23.96
CA ASP A 8 7.79 7.06 22.54
C ASP A 8 6.82 6.04 21.92
N TRP A 9 6.53 4.94 22.64
CA TRP A 9 5.52 3.96 22.21
C TRP A 9 4.09 4.53 22.18
N MET A 10 3.72 5.37 23.15
CA MET A 10 2.40 6.01 23.17
C MET A 10 2.24 7.02 22.03
N ASP A 11 3.30 7.77 21.71
CA ASP A 11 3.31 8.74 20.62
C ASP A 11 3.18 8.01 19.27
N LEU A 12 3.93 6.91 19.07
CA LEU A 12 3.80 6.06 17.87
C LEU A 12 2.41 5.44 17.74
N LEU A 13 1.83 4.94 18.83
CA LEU A 13 0.45 4.41 18.84
C LEU A 13 -0.58 5.50 18.52
N ALA A 14 -0.35 6.73 18.99
CA ALA A 14 -1.19 7.88 18.64
C ALA A 14 -1.01 8.35 17.18
N GLY A 15 -0.06 7.78 16.44
CA GLY A 15 0.24 8.15 15.05
C GLY A 15 1.23 9.31 14.92
N GLN A 16 1.93 9.67 15.99
CA GLN A 16 2.96 10.70 15.98
C GLN A 16 4.33 10.11 15.60
N SER A 17 5.17 10.92 14.94
CA SER A 17 6.54 10.54 14.62
C SER A 17 7.46 10.72 15.82
N VAL A 18 8.26 9.69 16.12
CA VAL A 18 9.29 9.75 17.17
C VAL A 18 10.67 9.75 16.54
N ALA A 19 11.48 10.76 16.86
CA ALA A 19 12.82 10.91 16.30
C ALA A 19 13.74 9.77 16.77
N ASN A 20 14.43 9.13 15.81
CA ASN A 20 15.30 7.96 16.01
C ASN A 20 14.56 6.69 16.50
N ALA A 21 13.24 6.62 16.30
CA ALA A 21 12.53 5.36 16.48
C ALA A 21 13.02 4.34 15.46
N ASP A 22 13.30 3.13 15.95
CA ASP A 22 13.69 2.02 15.11
C ASP A 22 12.54 1.66 14.13
N PRO A 23 12.80 1.45 12.83
CA PRO A 23 11.76 1.22 11.83
C PRO A 23 10.82 0.05 12.17
N LYS A 24 11.34 -1.00 12.82
CA LYS A 24 10.53 -2.13 13.27
C LYS A 24 9.60 -1.71 14.41
N THR A 25 10.05 -0.85 15.32
CA THR A 25 9.23 -0.30 16.41
C THR A 25 8.08 0.58 15.88
N VAL A 26 8.37 1.42 14.86
CA VAL A 26 7.33 2.23 14.19
C VAL A 26 6.28 1.32 13.54
N ARG A 27 6.74 0.28 12.81
CA ARG A 27 5.87 -0.73 12.19
C ARG A 27 5.00 -1.47 13.21
N ASP A 28 5.60 -1.98 14.28
CA ASP A 28 4.87 -2.74 15.32
C ASP A 28 3.80 -1.86 15.99
N ALA A 29 4.09 -0.57 16.22
CA ALA A 29 3.13 0.39 16.73
C ALA A 29 1.98 0.68 15.75
N GLN A 30 2.27 0.79 14.45
CA GLN A 30 1.25 0.96 13.41
C GLN A 30 0.32 -0.25 13.29
N ILE A 31 0.88 -1.47 13.33
CA ILE A 31 0.10 -2.72 13.35
C ILE A 31 -0.81 -2.75 14.59
N CYS A 32 -0.26 -2.43 15.76
CA CYS A 32 -1.04 -2.36 17.00
C CYS A 32 -2.16 -1.31 16.92
N ARG A 33 -1.87 -0.14 16.36
CA ARG A 33 -2.87 0.93 16.16
C ARG A 33 -3.99 0.48 15.21
N GLY A 34 -3.65 -0.12 14.08
CA GLY A 34 -4.62 -0.67 13.12
C GLY A 34 -5.52 -1.73 13.76
N ALA A 35 -4.93 -2.68 14.49
CA ALA A 35 -5.68 -3.69 15.23
C ALA A 35 -6.63 -3.09 16.28
N LEU A 36 -6.19 -2.06 17.01
CA LEU A 36 -7.03 -1.36 18.00
C LEU A 36 -8.21 -0.61 17.35
N LEU A 37 -7.99 0.05 16.21
CA LEU A 37 -9.05 0.74 15.47
C LEU A 37 -10.04 -0.25 14.85
N ALA A 38 -9.56 -1.31 14.21
CA ALA A 38 -10.40 -2.37 13.66
C ALA A 38 -11.17 -3.14 14.76
N HIS A 39 -10.64 -3.19 15.98
CA HIS A 39 -11.38 -3.70 17.13
C HIS A 39 -12.45 -2.70 17.57
N ALA A 40 -12.12 -1.40 17.69
CA ALA A 40 -13.07 -0.36 18.07
C ALA A 40 -14.30 -0.26 17.15
N ASP A 41 -14.14 -0.44 15.85
CA ASP A 41 -15.27 -0.43 14.91
C ASP A 41 -16.15 -1.69 15.02
N ARG A 42 -15.56 -2.85 15.38
CA ARG A 42 -16.34 -4.05 15.74
C ARG A 42 -17.13 -3.87 17.04
N LEU A 43 -16.62 -3.08 17.98
CA LEU A 43 -17.23 -2.84 19.30
C LEU A 43 -18.40 -1.86 19.29
N LYS A 44 -18.55 -1.03 18.25
CA LYS A 44 -19.75 -0.19 18.06
C LYS A 44 -21.03 -1.00 17.87
N ASN A 45 -20.92 -2.31 17.59
CA ASN A 45 -22.02 -3.19 17.21
C ASN A 45 -22.32 -4.31 18.22
N ASP A 46 -21.61 -4.42 19.35
CA ASP A 46 -21.77 -5.54 20.30
C ASP A 46 -21.75 -5.09 21.78
N ALA A 47 -22.73 -5.53 22.57
CA ALA A 47 -22.97 -5.10 23.96
C ALA A 47 -22.27 -5.96 25.02
N GLY A 48 -21.45 -6.94 24.61
CA GLY A 48 -20.84 -7.96 25.49
C GLY A 48 -19.39 -7.71 25.92
N ILE A 49 -18.93 -6.47 26.03
CA ILE A 49 -17.49 -6.18 26.11
C ILE A 49 -17.00 -6.04 27.57
N PRO A 50 -15.95 -6.76 27.99
CA PRO A 50 -15.26 -6.50 29.25
C PRO A 50 -14.51 -5.15 29.23
N TYR A 51 -14.71 -4.33 30.26
CA TYR A 51 -14.00 -3.05 30.50
C TYR A 51 -14.14 -1.97 29.39
N PRO A 52 -15.37 -1.58 29.01
CA PRO A 52 -15.63 -0.59 27.95
C PRO A 52 -15.04 0.79 28.25
N HIS A 53 -14.82 1.12 29.52
CA HIS A 53 -14.21 2.39 29.93
C HIS A 53 -12.70 2.46 29.65
N LEU A 54 -11.98 1.33 29.64
CA LEU A 54 -10.55 1.30 29.28
C LEU A 54 -10.38 1.53 27.78
N LEU A 55 -11.20 0.87 26.96
CA LEU A 55 -11.23 1.06 25.50
C LEU A 55 -11.59 2.50 25.12
N LYS A 56 -12.60 3.09 25.76
CA LYS A 56 -12.97 4.49 25.54
C LYS A 56 -11.82 5.45 25.86
N ASN A 57 -11.07 5.21 26.94
CA ASN A 57 -9.91 6.01 27.30
C ASN A 57 -8.75 5.84 26.30
N VAL A 58 -8.48 4.62 25.83
CA VAL A 58 -7.47 4.36 24.80
C VAL A 58 -7.86 5.06 23.49
N LEU A 59 -9.10 4.92 23.03
CA LEU A 59 -9.59 5.56 21.80
C LEU A 59 -9.55 7.08 21.88
N SER A 60 -9.95 7.66 23.01
CA SER A 60 -9.87 9.12 23.22
C SER A 60 -8.44 9.68 23.22
N ARG A 61 -7.42 8.82 23.38
CA ARG A 61 -6.00 9.19 23.26
C ARG A 61 -5.42 8.92 21.88
N LEU A 62 -6.04 8.06 21.09
CA LEU A 62 -5.68 7.76 19.70
C LEU A 62 -6.36 8.73 18.72
N GLU A 63 -7.52 9.26 19.08
CA GLU A 63 -8.16 10.41 18.43
C GLU A 63 -7.44 11.69 18.87
N ILE A 64 -6.37 12.06 18.15
CA ILE A 64 -5.83 13.42 18.24
C ILE A 64 -6.98 14.38 17.83
N PRO A 65 -7.26 15.46 18.59
CA PRO A 65 -8.25 16.46 18.18
C PRO A 65 -7.89 16.97 16.77
N PRO A 66 -8.88 17.26 15.91
CA PRO A 66 -8.64 17.60 14.51
C PRO A 66 -7.67 18.78 14.44
N GLN A 67 -6.41 18.49 14.14
CA GLN A 67 -5.46 19.51 13.76
C GLN A 67 -5.92 20.04 12.41
N PRO A 68 -5.85 21.36 12.19
CA PRO A 68 -6.29 21.97 10.95
C PRO A 68 -5.60 21.28 9.78
N THR A 69 -6.43 20.81 8.86
CA THR A 69 -6.10 20.20 7.59
C THR A 69 -4.94 20.94 6.92
N LEU A 70 -3.73 20.40 7.03
CA LEU A 70 -2.59 20.75 6.18
C LEU A 70 -2.66 20.01 4.84
N THR A 71 -3.87 19.77 4.31
CA THR A 71 -4.09 19.03 3.06
C THR A 71 -3.94 19.89 1.81
N LYS A 72 -3.46 21.14 1.91
CA LYS A 72 -3.40 22.03 0.75
C LYS A 72 -2.02 22.59 0.37
N SER A 73 -0.96 22.27 1.12
CA SER A 73 0.35 22.92 0.91
C SER A 73 1.45 22.00 0.36
N LEU A 74 1.25 20.69 0.25
CA LEU A 74 2.29 19.74 -0.23
C LEU A 74 2.03 19.19 -1.64
N LEU A 75 1.00 19.67 -2.34
CA LEU A 75 0.62 19.23 -3.69
C LEU A 75 1.02 20.23 -4.80
N SER A 76 1.84 21.24 -4.52
CA SER A 76 2.02 22.36 -5.46
C SER A 76 3.06 22.17 -6.57
N ASP A 77 3.84 21.09 -6.60
CA ASP A 77 4.99 21.02 -7.53
C ASP A 77 4.94 19.86 -8.54
N TYR A 78 3.86 19.09 -8.58
CA TYR A 78 3.78 17.93 -9.49
C TYR A 78 2.78 18.19 -10.62
N VAL A 79 3.28 18.19 -11.85
CA VAL A 79 2.46 18.22 -13.07
C VAL A 79 1.70 16.89 -13.16
N GLU A 80 0.45 16.87 -12.70
CA GLU A 80 -0.39 15.67 -12.74
C GLU A 80 -0.88 15.41 -14.18
N SER A 81 -0.32 14.38 -14.83
CA SER A 81 -1.00 13.69 -15.92
C SER A 81 -2.08 12.76 -15.33
N PRO A 82 -3.31 12.72 -15.86
CA PRO A 82 -4.35 11.83 -15.32
C PRO A 82 -3.95 10.37 -15.46
N THR A 83 -3.67 9.73 -14.33
CA THR A 83 -3.30 8.33 -14.20
C THR A 83 -4.55 7.47 -14.05
N ALA A 84 -4.66 6.41 -14.85
CA ALA A 84 -5.76 5.45 -14.71
C ALA A 84 -5.60 4.68 -13.39
N VAL A 85 -6.65 4.62 -12.59
CA VAL A 85 -6.65 3.87 -11.33
C VAL A 85 -6.56 2.37 -11.63
N ILE A 86 -5.58 1.70 -11.04
CA ILE A 86 -5.31 0.27 -11.20
C ILE A 86 -6.06 -0.49 -10.12
N ASN A 87 -6.98 -1.35 -10.53
CA ASN A 87 -7.73 -2.19 -9.62
C ASN A 87 -7.00 -3.53 -9.37
N LEU A 88 -6.40 -3.68 -8.19
CA LEU A 88 -5.63 -4.86 -7.81
C LEU A 88 -6.50 -6.09 -7.55
N ASN A 89 -7.79 -5.90 -7.28
CA ASN A 89 -8.72 -7.04 -7.18
C ASN A 89 -8.91 -7.73 -8.53
N GLN A 90 -8.79 -7.01 -9.66
CA GLN A 90 -8.76 -7.65 -10.98
C GLN A 90 -7.55 -8.58 -11.13
N TRP A 91 -6.39 -8.20 -10.59
CA TRP A 91 -5.20 -9.03 -10.62
C TRP A 91 -5.43 -10.32 -9.81
N LEU A 92 -5.96 -10.19 -8.59
CA LEU A 92 -6.36 -11.33 -7.75
C LEU A 92 -7.31 -12.30 -8.45
N GLN A 93 -8.11 -11.82 -9.41
CA GLN A 93 -9.04 -12.59 -10.24
C GLN A 93 -8.48 -13.07 -11.58
N ASP A 94 -7.16 -12.97 -11.81
CA ASP A 94 -6.49 -13.28 -13.08
C ASP A 94 -6.95 -12.44 -14.28
N ASN A 95 -7.56 -11.28 -14.04
CA ASN A 95 -7.92 -10.32 -15.08
C ASN A 95 -6.86 -9.22 -15.19
N PHE A 96 -6.03 -9.31 -16.23
CA PHE A 96 -4.90 -8.40 -16.45
C PHE A 96 -5.09 -7.47 -17.66
N VAL A 97 -6.26 -7.45 -18.30
CA VAL A 97 -6.47 -6.67 -19.54
C VAL A 97 -6.26 -5.17 -19.30
N GLY A 98 -6.77 -4.63 -18.19
CA GLY A 98 -6.55 -3.24 -17.82
C GLY A 98 -5.09 -2.95 -17.41
N ALA A 99 -4.47 -3.89 -16.70
CA ALA A 99 -3.09 -3.80 -16.26
C ALA A 99 -2.12 -3.71 -17.46
N ILE A 100 -2.28 -4.61 -18.44
CA ILE A 100 -1.44 -4.65 -19.63
C ILE A 100 -1.60 -3.36 -20.45
N LYS A 101 -2.82 -2.84 -20.60
CA LYS A 101 -3.08 -1.57 -21.29
C LYS A 101 -2.39 -0.37 -20.64
N THR A 102 -2.16 -0.44 -19.32
CA THR A 102 -1.50 0.61 -18.54
C THR A 102 -0.01 0.33 -18.32
N GLY A 103 0.56 -0.67 -19.01
CA GLY A 103 2.00 -0.98 -18.99
C GLY A 103 2.44 -1.95 -17.90
N TRP A 104 1.51 -2.59 -17.19
CA TRP A 104 1.82 -3.63 -16.22
C TRP A 104 1.93 -5.00 -16.89
N LEU A 105 3.13 -5.55 -16.88
CA LEU A 105 3.48 -6.81 -17.53
C LEU A 105 4.00 -7.83 -16.51
N THR A 106 4.27 -9.06 -16.95
CA THR A 106 5.04 -9.99 -16.12
C THR A 106 6.49 -9.54 -16.04
N LEU A 107 7.25 -10.06 -15.07
CA LEU A 107 8.69 -9.80 -15.04
C LEU A 107 9.36 -10.36 -16.30
N GLU A 108 8.97 -11.54 -16.73
CA GLU A 108 9.53 -12.19 -17.92
C GLU A 108 9.38 -11.32 -19.17
N ASP A 109 8.24 -10.64 -19.32
CA ASP A 109 7.96 -9.75 -20.45
C ASP A 109 8.78 -8.44 -20.40
N ILE A 110 9.21 -8.00 -19.21
CA ILE A 110 10.05 -6.79 -19.05
C ILE A 110 11.54 -7.12 -19.15
N LEU A 111 11.95 -8.30 -18.68
CA LEU A 111 13.35 -8.65 -18.43
C LEU A 111 14.06 -9.35 -19.60
N CYS A 112 13.36 -9.72 -20.68
CA CYS A 112 14.00 -10.45 -21.77
C CYS A 112 14.79 -9.53 -22.73
N PRO A 113 16.11 -9.71 -22.97
CA PRO A 113 17.09 -10.58 -22.32
C PRO A 113 18.12 -9.79 -21.46
N THR A 114 17.71 -8.71 -20.80
CA THR A 114 18.65 -7.74 -20.21
C THR A 114 18.92 -7.93 -18.72
N ILE A 115 18.13 -8.74 -18.00
CA ILE A 115 18.37 -8.99 -16.56
C ILE A 115 18.32 -10.48 -16.23
N PRO A 116 19.28 -11.04 -15.47
CA PRO A 116 19.07 -12.34 -14.86
C PRO A 116 17.89 -12.26 -13.89
N ALA A 117 16.81 -13.00 -14.18
CA ALA A 117 15.61 -13.16 -13.34
C ALA A 117 15.89 -13.58 -11.87
N VAL A 118 17.15 -13.87 -11.54
CA VAL A 118 17.65 -14.22 -10.20
C VAL A 118 17.52 -13.05 -9.22
N ALA A 119 17.69 -11.79 -9.64
CA ALA A 119 17.58 -10.62 -8.75
C ALA A 119 16.16 -10.39 -8.17
N PHE A 120 15.15 -10.98 -8.81
CA PHE A 120 13.73 -10.85 -8.42
C PHE A 120 13.12 -12.13 -7.86
N ARG A 121 13.89 -13.24 -7.82
CA ARG A 121 13.51 -14.46 -7.12
C ARG A 121 13.77 -14.24 -5.64
N GLY A 122 12.73 -13.83 -4.92
CA GLY A 122 12.71 -13.99 -3.46
C GLY A 122 12.97 -15.46 -3.10
N ALA A 123 13.50 -15.71 -1.91
CA ALA A 123 13.71 -17.06 -1.40
C ALA A 123 12.39 -17.87 -1.53
N PRO A 124 12.44 -19.17 -1.89
CA PRO A 124 11.24 -20.01 -1.90
C PRO A 124 10.71 -20.11 -0.47
N THR A 125 9.73 -19.28 -0.13
CA THR A 125 8.98 -19.41 1.11
C THR A 125 8.03 -20.58 0.94
N ASN A 126 8.54 -21.78 1.16
CA ASN A 126 7.70 -22.90 1.56
C ASN A 126 6.91 -22.44 2.80
N HIS A 127 5.59 -22.68 2.80
CA HIS A 127 4.63 -22.59 3.92
C HIS A 127 3.48 -21.55 3.86
N PHE A 128 3.30 -20.76 2.79
CA PHE A 128 2.05 -20.01 2.59
C PHE A 128 1.23 -20.58 1.42
N LYS A 129 -0.07 -20.84 1.66
CA LYS A 129 -1.04 -21.44 0.70
C LYS A 129 -1.76 -20.38 -0.16
N GLY A 130 -1.30 -19.14 -0.16
CA GLY A 130 -1.92 -18.01 -0.85
C GLY A 130 -1.46 -17.88 -2.32
N LYS A 131 -2.33 -17.33 -3.16
CA LYS A 131 -2.01 -16.98 -4.55
C LYS A 131 -1.06 -15.78 -4.56
N LYS A 132 0.16 -15.97 -5.08
CA LYS A 132 1.13 -14.88 -5.29
C LYS A 132 1.03 -14.35 -6.71
N ILE A 133 0.92 -13.04 -6.87
CA ILE A 133 0.85 -12.37 -8.17
C ILE A 133 1.96 -11.34 -8.23
N LYS A 134 2.76 -11.39 -9.29
CA LYS A 134 3.84 -10.44 -9.50
C LYS A 134 3.68 -9.75 -10.84
N ARG A 135 3.68 -8.42 -10.83
CA ARG A 135 3.62 -7.57 -12.01
C ARG A 135 4.65 -6.47 -11.89
N ALA A 136 5.10 -5.99 -13.03
CA ALA A 136 6.05 -4.91 -13.07
C ALA A 136 5.67 -3.90 -14.15
N LYS A 137 6.17 -2.69 -14.00
CA LYS A 137 5.99 -1.59 -14.94
C LYS A 137 7.29 -0.80 -15.05
N GLN A 138 7.71 -0.57 -16.28
CA GLN A 138 8.82 0.33 -16.55
C GLN A 138 8.34 1.77 -16.42
N ILE A 139 9.07 2.57 -15.65
CA ILE A 139 8.80 3.98 -15.42
C ILE A 139 9.94 4.79 -16.04
N GLN A 140 9.56 5.69 -16.94
CA GLN A 140 10.48 6.63 -17.57
C GLN A 140 10.39 7.98 -16.83
N LEU A 141 11.52 8.46 -16.30
CA LEU A 141 11.66 9.75 -15.63
C LEU A 141 12.52 10.67 -16.49
N GLY A 142 11.86 11.54 -17.24
CA GLY A 142 12.52 12.36 -18.27
C GLY A 142 13.04 11.50 -19.42
N GLU A 143 14.04 11.97 -20.15
CA GLU A 143 14.62 11.22 -21.28
C GLU A 143 15.74 10.26 -20.85
N GLU A 144 16.34 10.48 -19.68
CA GLU A 144 17.59 9.83 -19.28
C GLU A 144 17.40 8.63 -18.35
N TYR A 145 16.38 8.66 -17.49
CA TYR A 145 16.27 7.69 -16.41
C TYR A 145 15.11 6.74 -16.62
N THR A 146 15.42 5.45 -16.61
CA THR A 146 14.43 4.39 -16.62
C THR A 146 14.60 3.52 -15.39
N VAL A 147 13.49 3.24 -14.71
CA VAL A 147 13.44 2.34 -13.55
C VAL A 147 12.28 1.37 -13.68
N VAL A 148 12.26 0.32 -12.86
CA VAL A 148 11.21 -0.69 -12.86
C VAL A 148 10.53 -0.69 -11.49
N LEU A 149 9.22 -0.47 -11.49
CA LEU A 149 8.37 -0.70 -10.32
C LEU A 149 7.80 -2.11 -10.38
N VAL A 150 8.06 -2.90 -9.35
CA VAL A 150 7.56 -4.27 -9.20
C VAL A 150 6.55 -4.29 -8.05
N ILE A 151 5.39 -4.90 -8.28
CA ILE A 151 4.37 -5.14 -7.27
C ILE A 151 4.15 -6.65 -7.15
N GLU A 152 4.30 -7.16 -5.93
CA GLU A 152 3.96 -8.52 -5.56
C GLU A 152 2.79 -8.51 -4.57
N LEU A 153 1.69 -9.15 -4.95
CA LEU A 153 0.49 -9.31 -4.15
C LEU A 153 0.41 -10.71 -3.57
N GLU A 154 -0.02 -10.80 -2.32
CA GLU A 154 -0.30 -12.06 -1.64
C GLU A 154 -1.53 -11.90 -0.74
N GLU A 155 -2.64 -12.54 -1.13
CA GLU A 155 -3.85 -12.60 -0.28
C GLU A 155 -3.59 -13.50 0.92
N GLN A 156 -3.81 -12.96 2.12
CA GLN A 156 -3.60 -13.61 3.40
C GLN A 156 -4.89 -14.30 3.89
N ASP A 157 -4.77 -15.21 4.85
CA ASP A 157 -5.90 -16.00 5.38
C ASP A 157 -7.01 -15.13 6.03
N ASN A 158 -6.69 -13.90 6.45
CA ASN A 158 -7.59 -12.92 7.06
C ASN A 158 -8.26 -11.96 6.05
N GLN A 159 -8.17 -12.21 4.74
CA GLN A 159 -8.63 -11.32 3.66
C GLN A 159 -7.85 -10.00 3.51
N GLU A 160 -6.78 -9.83 4.30
CA GLU A 160 -5.79 -8.78 4.09
C GLU A 160 -4.93 -9.12 2.87
N ILE A 161 -4.47 -8.11 2.18
CA ILE A 161 -3.62 -8.23 1.00
C ILE A 161 -2.28 -7.64 1.36
N ARG A 162 -1.26 -8.51 1.41
CA ARG A 162 0.12 -8.09 1.52
C ARG A 162 0.57 -7.62 0.14
N ILE A 163 1.12 -6.40 0.09
CA ILE A 163 1.67 -5.78 -1.11
C ILE A 163 3.13 -5.44 -0.85
N LEU A 164 4.03 -6.12 -1.57
CA LEU A 164 5.43 -5.78 -1.61
C LEU A 164 5.71 -4.96 -2.87
N MET A 165 6.16 -3.73 -2.70
CA MET A 165 6.47 -2.82 -3.79
C MET A 165 7.97 -2.55 -3.80
N ARG A 166 8.61 -2.83 -4.94
CA ARG A 166 10.04 -2.67 -5.12
C ARG A 166 10.32 -1.77 -6.31
N LEU A 167 11.13 -0.74 -6.11
CA LEU A 167 11.68 0.08 -7.18
C LEU A 167 13.12 -0.37 -7.43
N SER A 168 13.44 -0.77 -8.66
CA SER A 168 14.78 -1.21 -9.04
C SER A 168 15.27 -0.50 -10.30
N SER A 169 16.58 -0.52 -10.54
CA SER A 169 17.13 -0.10 -11.83
C SER A 169 16.56 -0.96 -12.97
N THR A 170 16.63 -0.44 -14.20
CA THR A 170 16.61 -1.31 -15.37
C THR A 170 17.92 -2.08 -15.37
N GLY A 171 17.94 -3.38 -15.63
CA GLY A 171 19.17 -4.18 -15.46
C GLY A 171 20.25 -3.96 -16.51
N THR A 172 20.08 -2.95 -17.36
CA THR A 172 21.20 -2.28 -18.04
C THR A 172 22.10 -1.53 -17.05
N GLU A 173 21.50 -0.92 -16.04
CA GLU A 173 22.13 -0.19 -14.95
C GLU A 173 22.17 -1.05 -13.69
N SER A 174 23.30 -1.02 -12.98
CA SER A 174 23.47 -1.82 -11.75
C SER A 174 22.82 -1.19 -10.52
N TYR A 175 22.50 0.11 -10.59
CA TYR A 175 22.04 0.89 -9.44
C TYR A 175 20.93 1.84 -9.83
N LEU A 176 20.08 2.15 -8.88
CA LEU A 176 19.13 3.25 -8.95
C LEU A 176 19.87 4.58 -9.09
N PRO A 177 19.28 5.56 -9.79
CA PRO A 177 19.79 6.92 -9.78
C PRO A 177 19.85 7.45 -8.34
N GLU A 178 20.96 8.08 -7.99
CA GLU A 178 21.13 8.70 -6.67
C GLU A 178 20.02 9.74 -6.43
N ASN A 179 19.48 9.79 -5.22
CA ASN A 179 18.39 10.69 -4.81
C ASN A 179 17.02 10.41 -5.47
N ILE A 180 16.84 9.27 -6.15
CA ILE A 180 15.49 8.85 -6.54
C ILE A 180 14.65 8.62 -5.29
N LYS A 181 13.44 9.14 -5.32
CA LYS A 181 12.46 9.06 -4.24
C LYS A 181 11.39 8.05 -4.59
N PHE A 182 11.10 7.16 -3.66
CA PHE A 182 10.05 6.16 -3.75
C PHE A 182 9.08 6.37 -2.59
N LYS A 183 7.86 6.83 -2.93
CA LYS A 183 6.86 7.23 -1.94
C LYS A 183 5.56 6.46 -2.12
N VAL A 184 5.03 5.95 -1.02
CA VAL A 184 3.69 5.37 -0.95
C VAL A 184 2.81 6.28 -0.10
N ILE A 185 1.66 6.65 -0.62
CA ILE A 185 0.69 7.55 0.00
C ILE A 185 -0.62 6.78 0.15
N PRO A 186 -0.92 6.19 1.31
CA PRO A 186 -2.20 5.55 1.53
C PRO A 186 -3.32 6.60 1.60
N GLU A 187 -4.56 6.22 1.29
CA GLU A 187 -5.73 7.07 1.49
C GLU A 187 -5.96 7.37 2.98
N LEU A 188 -5.66 6.38 3.83
CA LEU A 188 -5.71 6.48 5.28
C LEU A 188 -4.35 6.14 5.88
N GLY A 189 -3.81 7.04 6.69
CA GLY A 189 -2.50 6.88 7.34
C GLY A 189 -1.44 7.84 6.81
N GLU A 190 -0.20 7.62 7.26
CA GLU A 190 0.92 8.49 6.90
C GLU A 190 1.64 7.95 5.67
N PRO A 191 2.08 8.83 4.75
CA PRO A 191 2.90 8.40 3.63
C PRO A 191 4.31 8.00 4.09
N LEU A 192 4.91 7.03 3.41
CA LEU A 192 6.32 6.66 3.59
C LEU A 192 7.12 7.02 2.35
N GLU A 193 8.21 7.75 2.51
CA GLU A 193 9.16 8.10 1.45
C GLU A 193 10.53 7.50 1.77
N GLU A 194 11.07 6.76 0.80
CA GLU A 194 12.45 6.30 0.81
C GLU A 194 13.24 7.00 -0.29
N VAL A 195 14.53 7.24 -0.05
CA VAL A 195 15.42 7.92 -1.00
C VAL A 195 16.65 7.05 -1.21
N ALA A 196 16.99 6.76 -2.47
CA ALA A 196 18.15 5.95 -2.78
C ALA A 196 19.44 6.74 -2.54
N GLY A 197 20.37 6.10 -1.82
CA GLY A 197 21.75 6.57 -1.74
C GLY A 197 22.58 6.11 -2.93
N ILE A 198 23.88 6.36 -2.86
CA ILE A 198 24.84 5.87 -3.86
C ILE A 198 24.88 4.33 -3.81
N HIS A 199 24.85 3.69 -4.98
CA HIS A 199 24.93 2.23 -5.17
C HIS A 199 23.78 1.40 -4.57
N TYR A 200 22.59 2.00 -4.37
CA TYR A 200 21.39 1.22 -4.07
C TYR A 200 20.91 0.54 -5.35
N ASP A 201 20.74 -0.78 -5.32
CA ASP A 201 20.20 -1.57 -6.43
C ASP A 201 18.66 -1.58 -6.45
N TYR A 202 18.03 -1.43 -5.29
CA TYR A 202 16.59 -1.25 -5.15
C TYR A 202 16.18 -0.46 -3.89
N LEU A 203 14.93 0.00 -3.87
CA LEU A 203 14.16 0.41 -2.69
C LEU A 203 12.94 -0.50 -2.56
N GLU A 204 12.49 -0.79 -1.35
CA GLU A 204 11.39 -1.73 -1.12
C GLU A 204 10.54 -1.33 0.07
N GLN A 205 9.23 -1.32 -0.13
CA GLN A 205 8.26 -1.09 0.91
C GLN A 205 7.22 -2.22 0.93
N GLU A 206 6.91 -2.72 2.13
CA GLU A 206 5.89 -3.73 2.37
C GLU A 206 4.72 -3.12 3.13
N TRP A 207 3.53 -3.28 2.56
CA TRP A 207 2.28 -2.73 3.05
C TRP A 207 1.22 -3.82 3.14
N PHE A 208 0.25 -3.62 4.03
CA PHE A 208 -0.91 -4.47 4.20
C PHE A 208 -2.16 -3.63 4.00
N TYR A 209 -3.07 -4.13 3.17
CA TYR A 209 -4.29 -3.41 2.85
C TYR A 209 -5.51 -4.35 2.90
N GLU A 210 -6.65 -3.78 3.23
CA GLU A 210 -7.96 -4.41 3.18
C GLU A 210 -8.71 -4.08 1.87
N LYS A 211 -9.76 -4.84 1.60
CA LYS A 211 -10.68 -4.55 0.49
C LYS A 211 -11.48 -3.27 0.81
N GLY A 212 -11.39 -2.30 -0.07
CA GLY A 212 -11.98 -0.97 0.02
C GLY A 212 -10.93 0.13 -0.01
N GLU A 213 -9.66 -0.20 0.24
CA GLU A 213 -8.60 0.79 0.39
C GLU A 213 -7.95 1.22 -0.92
N ARG A 214 -7.34 2.39 -0.87
CA ARG A 214 -6.63 3.04 -1.98
C ARG A 214 -5.28 3.56 -1.51
N PHE A 215 -4.35 3.63 -2.46
CA PHE A 215 -3.06 4.25 -2.24
C PHE A 215 -2.47 4.73 -3.56
N ARG A 216 -1.55 5.69 -3.47
CA ARG A 216 -0.77 6.21 -4.60
C ARG A 216 0.69 5.87 -4.40
N VAL A 217 1.34 5.41 -5.45
CA VAL A 217 2.79 5.26 -5.51
C VAL A 217 3.34 6.42 -6.33
N VAL A 218 4.35 7.11 -5.82
CA VAL A 218 5.05 8.20 -6.51
C VAL A 218 6.52 7.87 -6.60
N VAL A 219 7.06 7.95 -7.82
CA VAL A 219 8.50 7.87 -8.08
C VAL A 219 8.96 9.22 -8.59
N ALA A 220 9.96 9.82 -7.94
CA ALA A 220 10.42 11.16 -8.29
C ALA A 220 11.95 11.28 -8.30
N LEU A 221 12.47 12.09 -9.24
CA LEU A 221 13.90 12.38 -9.37
C LEU A 221 14.07 13.76 -10.02
N ASN A 222 14.91 14.62 -9.45
CA ASN A 222 15.27 15.93 -10.01
C ASN A 222 14.07 16.80 -10.46
N GLY A 223 12.98 16.80 -9.68
CA GLY A 223 11.74 17.55 -9.98
C GLY A 223 10.80 16.86 -10.99
N MET A 224 11.21 15.75 -11.58
CA MET A 224 10.34 14.89 -12.39
C MET A 224 9.63 13.88 -11.49
N SER A 225 8.41 13.51 -11.83
CA SER A 225 7.66 12.49 -11.10
C SER A 225 6.72 11.70 -11.99
N VAL A 226 6.53 10.44 -11.65
CA VAL A 226 5.44 9.60 -12.14
C VAL A 226 4.66 9.08 -10.94
N ALA A 227 3.33 9.06 -11.07
CA ALA A 227 2.43 8.51 -10.06
C ALA A 227 1.63 7.34 -10.64
N GLU A 228 1.30 6.38 -9.80
CA GLU A 228 0.36 5.30 -10.09
C GLU A 228 -0.66 5.21 -8.96
N ASP A 229 -1.94 5.24 -9.31
CA ASP A 229 -3.03 5.14 -8.34
C ASP A 229 -3.55 3.70 -8.30
N PHE A 230 -3.74 3.16 -7.09
CA PHE A 230 -4.20 1.79 -6.87
C PHE A 230 -5.46 1.77 -6.01
N GLU A 231 -6.34 0.83 -6.32
CA GLU A 231 -7.49 0.50 -5.49
C GLU A 231 -7.64 -1.01 -5.32
N ILE A 232 -8.18 -1.40 -4.17
CA ILE A 232 -8.53 -2.78 -3.86
C ILE A 232 -10.03 -2.82 -3.67
N THR A 233 -10.81 -3.01 -4.74
CA THR A 233 -12.28 -2.98 -4.58
C THR A 233 -12.79 -4.20 -3.80
N SER A 234 -13.73 -3.96 -2.88
CA SER A 234 -14.55 -5.03 -2.33
C SER A 234 -15.45 -5.59 -3.44
N THR A 235 -15.40 -6.90 -3.65
CA THR A 235 -16.40 -7.59 -4.48
C THR A 235 -17.74 -7.59 -3.75
N THR A 236 -18.48 -6.48 -3.81
CA THR A 236 -19.94 -6.56 -3.66
C THR A 236 -20.46 -7.28 -4.88
N ASN A 237 -20.69 -8.58 -4.71
CA ASN A 237 -21.43 -9.39 -5.65
C ASN A 237 -22.74 -8.67 -5.94
N CYS A 238 -22.93 -8.17 -7.16
CA CYS A 238 -24.17 -7.53 -7.60
C CYS A 238 -25.23 -8.64 -7.79
N ALA A 239 -25.60 -9.28 -6.69
CA ALA A 239 -26.61 -10.31 -6.59
C ALA A 239 -27.72 -9.84 -5.64
N ASP A 240 -28.25 -8.63 -5.89
CA ASP A 240 -29.57 -8.27 -5.40
C ASP A 240 -30.38 -7.55 -6.49
N LYS A 241 -30.77 -8.33 -7.49
CA LYS A 241 -32.00 -8.10 -8.24
C LYS A 241 -32.81 -9.39 -8.23
N ARG A 242 -33.23 -9.84 -7.04
CA ARG A 242 -34.46 -10.64 -6.95
C ARG A 242 -35.65 -9.68 -6.97
N ILE A 243 -35.97 -9.16 -8.16
CA ILE A 243 -37.33 -8.69 -8.41
C ILE A 243 -38.12 -9.94 -8.78
N ASN A 244 -38.89 -10.44 -7.81
CA ASN A 244 -39.92 -11.44 -8.03
C ASN A 244 -40.85 -11.00 -9.17
N PRO A 245 -41.13 -11.83 -10.20
CA PRO A 245 -42.32 -11.60 -11.00
C PRO A 245 -43.53 -11.91 -10.11
N VAL A 246 -44.23 -10.84 -9.70
CA VAL A 246 -45.56 -10.96 -9.10
C VAL A 246 -46.45 -11.63 -10.13
N SER A 247 -46.88 -12.84 -9.79
CA SER A 247 -47.95 -13.57 -10.45
C SER A 247 -49.23 -12.74 -10.39
N ASN A 248 -49.59 -12.09 -11.50
CA ASN A 248 -50.93 -11.54 -11.67
C ASN A 248 -51.82 -12.66 -12.24
N LYS A 249 -52.41 -13.45 -11.33
CA LYS A 249 -53.68 -14.12 -11.59
C LYS A 249 -54.74 -13.24 -10.95
N TYR A 250 -55.72 -12.79 -11.73
CA TYR A 250 -57.17 -12.90 -11.51
C TYR A 250 -57.92 -11.90 -12.41
N ASN A 251 -58.89 -12.47 -13.12
CA ASN A 251 -60.02 -11.91 -13.89
C ASN A 251 -59.74 -11.43 -15.32
#